data_AF-A0A660QA62-F1
#
_entry.id   AF-A0A660QA62-F1
#
_cell.length_a   1.000
_cell.length_b   1.000
_cell.length_c   1.000
_cell.angle_alpha   90.00
_cell.angle_beta   90.00
_cell.angle_gamma   90.00
#
_symmetry.space_group_name_H-M   'P 1'
#
loop_
_entity.id
_entity.type
_entity.pdbx_description
1 polymer ?
#
loop_
_entity_poly.entity_id
_entity_poly.type
_entity_poly.pdbx_seq_one_letter_code
_entity_poly.pdbx_strand_id
1 'polypeptide(L)'
;QLPIFLEGATLITPELGYSLEDGQVVYLHGMLPVFTHDVSDTASFKMIVSQFYVNGAAKQAQIVKAFGINPLALKRWVKKYREGGAKAFFIETRGRAKAKKKGGRS
;
A
#
# COMPACT_ATOMS: atom_id res chain seq x y z
N GLN A 1 -6.17 5.79 6.49
CA GLN A 1 -4.88 6.10 7.12
C GLN A 1 -3.78 5.78 6.13
N LEU A 2 -2.86 6.73 5.95
CA LEU A 2 -1.69 6.62 5.08
C LEU A 2 -0.56 5.90 5.83
N PRO A 3 0.35 5.19 5.14
CA PRO A 3 1.54 4.64 5.77
C PRO A 3 2.46 5.74 6.27
N ILE A 4 3.23 5.41 7.30
CA ILE A 4 4.41 6.18 7.70
C ILE A 4 5.62 5.40 7.22
N PHE A 5 6.50 6.08 6.49
CA PHE A 5 7.82 5.56 6.09
C PHE A 5 8.87 6.26 6.94
N LEU A 6 9.74 5.48 7.57
CA LEU A 6 10.89 6.00 8.31
C LEU A 6 12.09 6.09 7.35
N GLU A 7 12.95 7.10 7.54
CA GLU A 7 14.21 7.19 6.80
C GLU A 7 15.14 6.01 7.15
N GLY A 8 15.91 5.56 6.15
CA GLY A 8 16.78 4.39 6.27
C GLY A 8 16.04 3.06 6.16
N ALA A 9 16.69 1.97 6.59
CA ALA A 9 16.15 0.61 6.47
C ALA A 9 15.26 0.24 7.67
N THR A 10 14.03 -0.20 7.38
CA THR A 10 13.07 -0.70 8.37
C THR A 10 12.70 -2.15 8.07
N LEU A 11 12.88 -3.04 9.05
CA LEU A 11 12.47 -4.44 8.94
C LEU A 11 10.98 -4.62 9.22
N ILE A 12 10.30 -5.37 8.35
CA ILE A 12 8.93 -5.86 8.52
C ILE A 12 8.97 -7.26 9.15
N THR A 13 9.86 -8.10 8.65
CA THR A 13 10.28 -9.40 9.21
C THR A 13 11.82 -9.45 9.21
N PRO A 14 12.48 -10.49 9.75
CA PRO A 14 13.92 -10.62 9.63
C PRO A 14 14.43 -10.69 8.18
N GLU A 15 13.61 -11.19 7.25
CA GLU A 15 13.96 -11.37 5.84
C GLU A 15 13.34 -10.32 4.91
N LEU A 16 12.35 -9.54 5.37
CA LEU A 16 11.64 -8.57 4.54
C LEU A 16 11.71 -7.19 5.19
N GLY A 17 12.19 -6.20 4.45
CA GLY A 17 12.26 -4.81 4.90
C GLY A 17 11.96 -3.81 3.78
N TYR A 18 11.99 -2.54 4.12
CA TYR A 18 11.98 -1.44 3.15
C TYR A 18 13.04 -0.39 3.49
N SER A 19 13.55 0.33 2.49
CA SER A 19 14.27 1.59 2.67
C SER A 19 13.52 2.73 2.00
N LEU A 20 13.68 3.94 2.53
CA LEU A 20 13.24 5.19 1.92
C LEU A 20 14.47 5.98 1.48
N GLU A 21 14.63 6.14 0.16
CA GLU A 21 15.76 6.83 -0.47
C GLU A 21 15.24 7.71 -1.61
N ASP A 22 15.56 9.01 -1.60
CA ASP A 22 15.19 9.97 -2.66
C ASP A 22 13.70 9.95 -3.05
N GLY A 23 12.81 9.79 -2.06
CA GLY A 23 11.36 9.72 -2.29
C GLY A 23 10.87 8.39 -2.85
N GLN A 24 11.74 7.40 -3.00
CA GLN A 24 11.40 6.04 -3.40
C GLN A 24 11.39 5.11 -2.19
N VAL A 25 10.37 4.28 -2.12
CA VAL A 25 10.30 3.16 -1.17
C VAL A 25 10.76 1.90 -1.88
N VAL A 26 11.89 1.33 -1.47
CA VAL A 26 12.42 0.08 -2.00
C VAL A 26 12.16 -1.04 -1.00
N TYR A 27 11.50 -2.11 -1.43
CA TYR A 27 11.27 -3.30 -0.62
C TYR A 27 12.32 -4.35 -0.92
N LEU A 28 12.91 -4.92 0.13
CA LEU A 28 13.97 -5.92 0.00
C LEU A 28 13.55 -7.23 0.68
N HIS A 29 13.75 -8.35 -0.03
CA HIS A 29 13.75 -9.67 0.57
C HIS A 29 15.20 -10.16 0.68
N GLY A 30 15.73 -10.20 1.90
CA GLY A 30 17.16 -10.28 2.15
C GLY A 30 17.85 -9.04 1.60
N MET A 31 18.76 -9.23 0.64
CA MET A 31 19.45 -8.15 -0.06
C MET A 31 18.85 -7.85 -1.45
N LEU A 32 17.81 -8.56 -1.86
CA LEU A 32 17.26 -8.45 -3.21
C LEU A 32 16.09 -7.47 -3.24
N PRO A 33 16.13 -6.41 -4.07
CA PRO A 33 14.99 -5.54 -4.27
C PRO A 33 13.88 -6.32 -4.99
N VAL A 34 12.68 -6.34 -4.40
CA VAL A 34 11.52 -7.05 -4.94
C VAL A 34 10.42 -6.11 -5.44
N PHE A 35 10.36 -4.89 -4.90
CA PHE A 35 9.44 -3.84 -5.36
C PHE A 35 10.03 -2.46 -5.11
N THR A 36 9.61 -1.48 -5.92
CA THR A 36 9.87 -0.06 -5.70
C THR A 36 8.62 0.74 -6.06
N HIS A 37 8.35 1.81 -5.32
CA HIS A 37 7.37 2.82 -5.74
C HIS A 37 7.70 4.19 -5.16
N ASP A 38 7.18 5.23 -5.81
CA ASP A 38 7.24 6.59 -5.29
C ASP A 38 6.46 6.70 -3.97
N VAL A 39 6.99 7.41 -2.98
CA VAL A 39 6.38 7.54 -1.65
C VAL A 39 4.92 8.03 -1.68
N SER A 40 4.54 8.79 -2.73
CA SER A 40 3.17 9.27 -2.94
C SER A 40 2.25 8.25 -3.64
N ASP A 41 2.79 7.19 -4.25
CA ASP A 41 2.02 6.13 -4.90
C ASP A 41 1.40 5.17 -3.88
N THR A 42 0.29 5.62 -3.30
CA THR A 42 -0.47 4.80 -2.35
C THR A 42 -1.16 3.59 -2.99
N ALA A 43 -1.31 3.53 -4.32
CA ALA A 43 -1.91 2.38 -4.99
C ALA A 43 -0.93 1.21 -5.01
N SER A 44 0.32 1.48 -5.43
CA SER A 44 1.42 0.52 -5.38
C SER A 44 1.69 0.04 -3.96
N PHE A 45 1.78 0.96 -2.98
CA PHE A 45 1.94 0.59 -1.56
C PHE A 45 0.91 -0.47 -1.13
N LYS A 46 -0.38 -0.19 -1.35
CA LYS A 46 -1.48 -1.07 -0.91
C LYS A 46 -1.43 -2.42 -1.63
N MET A 47 -1.08 -2.41 -2.91
CA MET A 47 -0.94 -3.62 -3.72
C MET A 47 0.20 -4.50 -3.17
N ILE A 48 1.39 -3.92 -2.97
CA ILE A 48 2.59 -4.62 -2.51
C ILE A 48 2.37 -5.25 -1.13
N VAL A 49 1.89 -4.49 -0.14
CA VAL A 49 1.66 -5.04 1.20
C VAL A 49 0.54 -6.09 1.23
N SER A 50 -0.43 -6.00 0.31
CA SER A 50 -1.44 -7.05 0.14
C SER A 50 -0.82 -8.32 -0.42
N GLN A 51 0.08 -8.21 -1.40
CA GLN A 51 0.80 -9.34 -1.97
C GLN A 51 1.69 -10.03 -0.93
N PHE A 52 2.45 -9.27 -0.13
CA PHE A 52 3.25 -9.86 0.96
C PHE A 52 2.41 -10.65 1.95
N TYR A 53 1.24 -10.13 2.31
CA TYR A 53 0.31 -10.86 3.18
C TYR A 53 -0.23 -12.13 2.51
N VAL A 54 -0.68 -12.03 1.26
CA VAL A 54 -1.28 -13.16 0.53
C VAL A 54 -0.27 -14.28 0.29
N ASN A 55 0.99 -13.93 -0.01
CA ASN A 55 2.06 -14.90 -0.25
C ASN A 55 2.69 -15.44 1.05
N GLY A 56 2.25 -14.97 2.23
CA GLY A 56 2.79 -15.40 3.51
C GLY A 56 4.18 -14.81 3.86
N ALA A 57 4.68 -13.86 3.07
CA ALA A 57 5.96 -13.19 3.32
C ALA A 57 5.93 -12.31 4.59
N ALA A 58 4.75 -11.82 5.00
CA ALA A 58 4.57 -11.13 6.27
C ALA A 58 3.17 -11.33 6.85
N LYS A 59 3.08 -11.41 8.18
CA LYS A 59 1.82 -11.46 8.93
C LYS A 59 1.20 -10.08 9.05
N GLN A 60 -0.12 -10.03 9.29
CA GLN A 60 -0.86 -8.78 9.44
C GLN A 60 -0.23 -7.83 10.48
N ALA A 61 0.12 -8.36 11.65
CA ALA A 61 0.67 -7.57 12.75
C ALA A 61 2.03 -6.95 12.40
N GLN A 62 2.86 -7.65 11.61
CA GLN A 62 4.16 -7.16 11.15
C GLN A 62 3.98 -5.96 10.22
N ILE A 63 3.10 -6.07 9.22
CA ILE A 63 2.82 -5.00 8.26
C ILE A 63 2.19 -3.78 8.97
N VAL A 64 1.20 -4.02 9.84
CA VAL A 64 0.53 -2.96 10.61
C VAL A 64 1.52 -2.18 11.46
N LYS A 65 2.43 -2.90 12.16
CA LYS A 65 3.45 -2.29 13.00
C LYS A 65 4.46 -1.50 12.17
N ALA A 66 4.96 -2.08 11.07
CA ALA A 66 6.02 -1.47 10.26
C ALA A 66 5.59 -0.16 9.57
N PHE A 67 4.32 -0.05 9.17
CA PHE A 67 3.82 1.12 8.43
C PHE A 67 2.87 2.02 9.25
N GLY A 68 2.60 1.68 10.50
CA GLY A 68 1.65 2.43 11.34
C GLY A 68 0.25 2.54 10.72
N ILE A 69 -0.23 1.50 10.04
CA ILE A 69 -1.54 1.51 9.35
C ILE A 69 -2.64 0.83 10.18
N ASN A 70 -3.90 1.15 9.88
CA ASN A 70 -5.02 0.49 10.53
C ASN A 70 -5.16 -0.99 10.06
N PRO A 71 -5.27 -1.98 10.97
CA PRO A 71 -5.44 -3.39 10.61
C PRO A 71 -6.63 -3.68 9.68
N LEU A 72 -7.74 -2.96 9.86
CA LEU A 72 -8.94 -3.09 9.04
C LEU A 72 -8.72 -2.58 7.61
N ALA A 73 -7.88 -1.55 7.44
CA ALA A 73 -7.51 -1.05 6.12
C ALA A 73 -6.74 -2.12 5.34
N LEU A 74 -5.75 -2.75 5.97
CA LEU A 74 -4.99 -3.85 5.36
C LEU A 74 -5.91 -5.00 4.94
N LYS A 75 -6.85 -5.43 5.80
CA LYS A 75 -7.81 -6.49 5.44
C LYS A 75 -8.65 -6.14 4.19
N ARG A 76 -9.07 -4.88 4.04
CA ARG A 76 -9.82 -4.43 2.86
C ARG A 76 -8.97 -4.48 1.59
N TRP A 77 -7.70 -4.08 1.68
CA TRP A 77 -6.77 -4.15 0.55
C TRP A 77 -6.47 -5.61 0.17
N VAL A 78 -6.21 -6.47 1.15
CA VAL A 78 -6.01 -7.91 0.93
C VAL A 78 -7.22 -8.55 0.25
N LYS A 79 -8.44 -8.24 0.69
CA LYS A 79 -9.66 -8.72 0.03
C LYS A 79 -9.70 -8.29 -1.44
N LYS A 80 -9.46 -7.00 -1.70
CA LYS A 80 -9.40 -6.45 -3.07
C LYS A 80 -8.34 -7.14 -3.94
N TYR A 81 -7.17 -7.43 -3.37
CA TYR A 81 -6.09 -8.16 -4.05
C TYR A 81 -6.51 -9.59 -4.38
N ARG A 82 -7.14 -10.31 -3.44
CA ARG A 82 -7.62 -11.69 -3.69
C ARG A 82 -8.67 -11.76 -4.80
N GLU A 83 -9.54 -10.76 -4.87
CA GLU A 83 -10.64 -10.73 -5.85
C GLU A 83 -10.17 -10.32 -7.26
N GLY A 84 -9.22 -9.39 -7.37
CA GLY A 84 -8.87 -8.79 -8.67
C GLY A 84 -7.38 -8.75 -8.99
N GLY A 85 -6.51 -9.28 -8.14
CA GLY A 85 -5.06 -9.22 -8.28
C GLY A 85 -4.49 -7.81 -8.22
N ALA A 86 -3.26 -7.64 -8.70
CA ALA A 86 -2.58 -6.34 -8.72
C ALA A 86 -3.34 -5.26 -9.51
N LYS A 87 -3.91 -5.63 -10.66
CA LYS A 87 -4.69 -4.72 -11.53
C LYS A 87 -5.83 -4.02 -10.79
N ALA A 88 -6.41 -4.65 -9.76
CA ALA A 88 -7.51 -4.07 -9.01
C ALA A 88 -7.16 -2.71 -8.38
N PHE A 89 -5.89 -2.47 -8.06
CA PHE A 89 -5.44 -1.23 -7.41
C PHE A 89 -5.28 -0.05 -8.37
N PHE A 90 -5.19 -0.31 -9.67
CA PHE A 90 -4.91 0.69 -10.71
C PHE A 90 -6.10 0.94 -11.64
N ILE A 91 -7.22 0.25 -11.43
CA ILE A 91 -8.46 0.58 -12.12
C ILE A 91 -8.99 1.89 -11.51
N GLU A 92 -9.03 2.96 -12.31
CA GLU A 92 -9.80 4.14 -11.97
C GLU A 92 -11.27 3.71 -11.76
N THR A 93 -11.70 3.69 -10.51
CA THR A 93 -13.12 3.61 -10.23
C THR A 93 -13.73 4.88 -10.82
N ARG A 94 -14.60 4.75 -11.83
CA ARG A 94 -15.53 5.83 -12.20
C ARG A 94 -16.30 6.19 -10.95
N GLY A 95 -15.79 7.16 -10.18
CA GLY A 95 -16.47 7.66 -9.01
C GLY A 95 -17.84 8.15 -9.46
N ARG A 96 -18.88 7.91 -8.65
CA ARG A 96 -20.13 8.66 -8.78
C ARG A 96 -19.75 10.13 -8.94
N ALA A 97 -20.01 10.69 -10.11
CA ALA A 97 -19.83 12.12 -10.33
C ALA A 97 -20.56 12.83 -9.19
N LYS A 98 -19.86 13.65 -8.40
CA LYS A 98 -20.53 14.56 -7.48
C LYS A 98 -21.44 15.42 -8.35
N ALA A 99 -22.76 15.27 -8.20
CA ALA A 99 -23.71 16.14 -8.88
C ALA A 99 -23.33 17.58 -8.53
N LYS A 100 -22.89 18.36 -9.54
CA LYS A 100 -22.75 19.81 -9.39
C LYS A 100 -24.14 20.33 -9.05
N LYS A 101 -24.35 20.75 -7.81
CA LYS A 101 -25.50 21.60 -7.46
C LYS A 101 -25.30 22.91 -8.23
N LYS A 102 -25.94 23.04 -9.39
CA LYS A 102 -26.02 24.32 -10.11
C LYS A 102 -26.65 25.33 -9.14
N GLY A 103 -25.89 26.37 -8.80
CA GLY A 103 -26.44 27.52 -8.10
C GLY A 103 -27.53 28.15 -8.96
N GLY A 104 -28.76 28.19 -8.45
CA GLY A 104 -29.78 29.11 -8.92
C GLY A 104 -29.56 30.44 -8.20
N ARG A 105 -29.08 31.44 -8.93
CA ARG A 105 -29.40 32.84 -8.65
C ARG A 105 -30.67 33.16 -9.44
N SER A 106 -31.71 33.62 -8.75
CA SER A 106 -32.65 34.63 -9.21
C SER A 106 -33.22 35.27 -7.95
#